data_AF-A0AAE4MK53-F1
#
_entry.id   AF-A0AAE4MK53-F1
#
_cell.length_a   1.000
_cell.length_b   1.000
_cell.length_c   1.000
_cell.angle_alpha   90.00
_cell.angle_beta   90.00
_cell.angle_gamma   90.00
#
_symmetry.space_group_name_H-M   'P 1'
#
loop_
_entity.id
_entity.type
_entity.pdbx_description
1 polymer ?
#
loop_
_entity_poly.entity_id
_entity_poly.type
_entity_poly.pdbx_seq_one_letter_code
_entity_poly.pdbx_strand_id
1 'polypeptide(L)'
;MTNEIRNEIRKVDETKEKLVFIYAMDGGAMNKASYFFKRSLTPSKIECPLYSVTHDAKGIKPEVVDFMKRFGVPYEILYQNEFIQKYEGFEIFGKFKIAEAHFPSVYIILGDERAERDIYELIQPKYFQKCESLSCFGKVLKRKYTQFHELGPEEFRAQSKKAQDFETDEDAEKKQKIEKAHEKIVEMEKQIEKE
;
A
#
# COMPACT_ATOMS: atom_id res chain seq x y z
N MET A 1 -12.89 -38.40 15.16
CA MET A 1 -12.46 -37.06 14.70
C MET A 1 -12.99 -36.05 15.69
N THR A 2 -12.10 -35.48 16.49
CA THR A 2 -12.39 -34.71 17.71
C THR A 2 -12.98 -33.34 17.40
N ASN A 3 -13.87 -32.88 18.29
CA ASN A 3 -14.52 -31.56 18.24
C ASN A 3 -13.54 -30.36 18.29
N GLU A 4 -12.26 -30.61 18.57
CA GLU A 4 -11.19 -29.59 18.60
C GLU A 4 -10.86 -29.05 17.20
N ILE A 5 -10.78 -29.92 16.18
CA ILE A 5 -10.53 -29.50 14.79
C ILE A 5 -11.71 -28.68 14.25
N ARG A 6 -12.94 -29.02 14.69
CA ARG A 6 -14.16 -28.29 14.30
C ARG A 6 -14.26 -26.91 14.96
N ASN A 7 -13.59 -26.71 16.10
CA ASN A 7 -13.55 -25.43 16.82
C ASN A 7 -12.42 -24.51 16.33
N GLU A 8 -11.31 -25.04 15.82
CA GLU A 8 -10.29 -24.22 15.14
C GLU A 8 -10.77 -23.70 13.78
N ILE A 9 -11.49 -24.53 13.01
CA ILE A 9 -12.09 -24.11 11.74
C ILE A 9 -13.24 -23.09 11.97
N ARG A 10 -13.88 -23.10 13.15
CA ARG A 10 -14.95 -22.14 13.52
C ARG A 10 -14.47 -20.81 14.08
N LYS A 11 -13.22 -20.70 14.56
CA LYS A 11 -12.69 -19.42 15.09
C LYS A 11 -12.36 -18.39 14.00
N VAL A 12 -12.33 -18.81 12.73
CA VAL A 12 -12.05 -17.93 11.58
C VAL A 12 -13.30 -17.15 11.14
N ASP A 13 -14.49 -17.45 11.68
CA ASP A 13 -15.78 -16.89 11.22
C ASP A 13 -16.38 -15.80 12.13
N GLU A 14 -15.59 -15.20 13.04
CA GLU A 14 -16.05 -14.09 13.91
C GLU A 14 -15.13 -12.86 13.92
N THR A 15 -14.05 -12.83 13.13
CA THR A 15 -13.32 -11.58 12.88
C THR A 15 -13.88 -10.91 11.64
N LYS A 16 -14.62 -9.80 11.81
CA LYS A 16 -15.00 -8.91 10.71
C LYS A 16 -13.75 -8.37 10.04
N GLU A 17 -13.32 -9.05 8.98
CA GLU A 17 -12.15 -8.72 8.19
C GLU A 17 -12.55 -7.94 6.94
N LYS A 18 -11.75 -6.93 6.60
CA LYS A 18 -11.94 -6.16 5.37
C LYS A 18 -10.61 -5.68 4.81
N LEU A 19 -10.45 -5.76 3.49
CA LEU A 19 -9.35 -5.14 2.77
C LEU A 19 -9.67 -3.69 2.40
N VAL A 20 -8.74 -2.78 2.67
CA VAL A 20 -8.85 -1.36 2.30
C VAL A 20 -7.77 -1.02 1.31
N PHE A 21 -8.20 -0.68 0.10
CA PHE A 21 -7.33 -0.26 -0.99
C PHE A 21 -7.27 1.26 -0.98
N ILE A 22 -6.08 1.82 -0.81
CA ILE A 22 -5.90 3.27 -0.75
C ILE A 22 -5.09 3.73 -1.94
N TYR A 23 -5.64 4.69 -2.67
CA TYR A 23 -4.98 5.37 -3.77
C TYR A 23 -4.33 6.66 -3.29
N ALA A 24 -3.14 6.97 -3.82
CA ALA A 24 -2.38 8.19 -3.51
C ALA A 24 -2.98 9.48 -4.12
N MET A 25 -4.29 9.51 -4.41
CA MET A 25 -4.99 10.68 -4.98
C MET A 25 -6.09 11.12 -4.04
N ASP A 26 -6.44 12.41 -4.09
CA ASP A 26 -7.55 12.99 -3.33
C ASP A 26 -8.89 12.84 -4.07
N GLY A 27 -9.94 12.41 -3.36
CA GLY A 27 -11.26 12.07 -3.91
C GLY A 27 -12.26 13.22 -4.07
N GLY A 28 -11.90 14.47 -3.73
CA GLY A 28 -12.84 15.60 -3.67
C GLY A 28 -13.53 15.99 -4.99
N ALA A 29 -14.81 16.37 -4.94
CA ALA A 29 -15.66 16.71 -6.09
C ALA A 29 -15.15 17.91 -6.93
N MET A 30 -14.50 18.91 -6.31
CA MET A 30 -13.86 20.02 -7.04
C MET A 30 -12.54 19.61 -7.71
N ASN A 31 -11.90 18.53 -7.23
CA ASN A 31 -10.70 17.98 -7.82
C ASN A 31 -10.99 16.99 -8.95
N LYS A 32 -12.15 16.33 -9.00
CA LYS A 32 -12.51 15.48 -10.15
C LYS A 32 -12.56 16.27 -11.46
N ALA A 33 -13.06 17.52 -11.46
CA ALA A 33 -13.07 18.38 -12.63
C ALA A 33 -11.66 18.91 -13.01
N SER A 34 -10.86 19.31 -12.01
CA SER A 34 -9.49 19.82 -12.26
C SER A 34 -8.49 18.72 -12.61
N TYR A 35 -8.64 17.50 -12.08
CA TYR A 35 -7.86 16.32 -12.45
C TYR A 35 -8.17 15.88 -13.87
N PHE A 36 -9.44 15.89 -14.30
CA PHE A 36 -9.78 15.61 -15.70
C PHE A 36 -9.20 16.64 -16.66
N PHE A 37 -9.23 17.93 -16.30
CA PHE A 37 -8.66 19.00 -17.14
C PHE A 37 -7.13 18.99 -17.16
N LYS A 38 -6.45 18.78 -16.03
CA LYS A 38 -4.98 18.66 -15.96
C LYS A 38 -4.47 17.36 -16.60
N ARG A 39 -5.24 16.27 -16.57
CA ARG A 39 -4.93 15.00 -17.26
C ARG A 39 -4.93 15.14 -18.79
N SER A 40 -5.71 16.06 -19.34
CA SER A 40 -5.73 16.36 -20.78
C SER A 40 -4.59 17.28 -21.23
N LEU A 41 -3.98 18.03 -20.30
CA LEU A 41 -2.93 19.01 -20.58
C LEU A 41 -1.52 18.53 -20.19
N THR A 42 -1.39 17.53 -19.32
CA THR A 42 -0.08 16.97 -18.93
C THR A 42 -0.23 15.49 -18.55
N PRO A 43 -0.16 14.57 -19.53
CA PRO A 43 -0.34 13.13 -19.28
C PRO A 43 0.81 12.48 -18.48
N SER A 44 1.82 13.25 -18.05
CA SER A 44 3.13 12.73 -17.60
C SER A 44 3.37 12.71 -16.09
N LYS A 45 2.38 12.94 -15.21
CA LYS A 45 2.65 13.08 -13.76
C LYS A 45 1.74 12.34 -12.78
N ILE A 46 1.13 11.21 -13.18
CA ILE A 46 0.55 10.27 -12.20
C ILE A 46 0.87 8.84 -12.62
N GLU A 47 2.16 8.52 -12.66
CA GLU A 47 2.67 7.16 -12.82
C GLU A 47 2.60 6.41 -11.49
N CYS A 48 1.39 6.16 -10.99
CA CYS A 48 1.19 5.21 -9.91
C CYS A 48 0.86 3.85 -10.54
N PRO A 49 1.75 2.85 -10.52
CA PRO A 49 1.51 1.55 -11.16
C PRO A 49 0.26 0.85 -10.62
N LEU A 50 -0.08 1.04 -9.34
CA LEU A 50 -1.34 0.52 -8.82
C LEU A 50 -2.56 1.18 -9.49
N TYR A 51 -2.52 2.49 -9.74
CA TYR A 51 -3.61 3.19 -10.40
C TYR A 51 -3.71 2.78 -11.87
N SER A 52 -2.60 2.64 -12.59
CA SER A 52 -2.63 2.18 -13.99
C SER A 52 -3.14 0.73 -14.12
N VAL A 53 -2.83 -0.13 -13.14
CA VAL A 53 -3.33 -1.51 -13.11
C VAL A 53 -4.82 -1.56 -12.75
N THR A 54 -5.27 -0.74 -11.81
CA THR A 54 -6.63 -0.85 -11.23
C THR A 54 -7.67 0.08 -11.82
N HIS A 55 -7.28 1.19 -12.44
CA HIS A 55 -8.19 2.24 -12.89
C HIS A 55 -8.02 2.59 -14.37
N ASP A 56 -9.11 3.02 -14.98
CA ASP A 56 -9.15 3.64 -16.31
C ASP A 56 -9.62 5.10 -16.20
N ALA A 57 -9.96 5.74 -17.32
CA ALA A 57 -10.48 7.11 -17.30
C ALA A 57 -11.85 7.24 -16.62
N LYS A 58 -12.61 6.13 -16.47
CA LYS A 58 -13.98 6.11 -15.96
C LYS A 58 -14.08 5.65 -14.50
N GLY A 59 -13.04 5.06 -13.94
CA GLY A 59 -13.00 4.63 -12.55
C GLY A 59 -12.21 3.34 -12.39
N ILE A 60 -12.61 2.49 -11.44
CA ILE A 60 -12.02 1.15 -11.29
C ILE A 60 -12.37 0.28 -12.49
N LYS A 61 -11.39 -0.46 -13.02
CA LYS A 61 -11.61 -1.40 -14.12
C LYS A 61 -12.55 -2.53 -13.67
N PRO A 62 -13.55 -2.93 -14.47
CA PRO A 62 -14.46 -4.04 -14.14
C PRO A 62 -13.72 -5.34 -13.78
N GLU A 63 -12.61 -5.63 -14.45
CA GLU A 63 -11.77 -6.81 -14.19
C GLU A 63 -11.24 -6.88 -12.76
N VAL A 64 -10.97 -5.71 -12.16
CA VAL A 64 -10.47 -5.60 -10.78
C VAL A 64 -11.62 -5.86 -9.81
N VAL A 65 -12.80 -5.35 -10.10
CA VAL A 65 -14.02 -5.64 -9.32
C VAL A 65 -14.30 -7.14 -9.32
N ASP A 66 -14.25 -7.77 -10.50
CA ASP A 66 -14.47 -9.22 -10.62
C ASP A 66 -13.35 -10.05 -10.01
N PHE A 67 -12.11 -9.56 -10.04
CA PHE A 67 -11.00 -10.15 -9.30
C PHE A 67 -11.27 -10.12 -7.79
N MET A 68 -11.66 -8.98 -7.24
CA MET A 68 -11.91 -8.83 -5.80
C MET A 68 -13.14 -9.63 -5.34
N LYS A 69 -14.21 -9.69 -6.14
CA LYS A 69 -15.35 -10.57 -5.87
C LYS A 69 -14.94 -12.04 -5.78
N ARG A 70 -14.07 -12.49 -6.69
CA ARG A 70 -13.52 -13.86 -6.68
C ARG A 70 -12.55 -14.10 -5.54
N PHE A 71 -11.87 -13.06 -5.06
CA PHE A 71 -10.98 -13.14 -3.90
C PHE A 71 -11.74 -13.50 -2.61
N GLY A 72 -13.02 -13.10 -2.50
CA GLY A 72 -13.92 -13.59 -1.46
C GLY A 72 -13.79 -12.90 -0.10
N VAL A 73 -13.07 -11.78 -0.03
CA VAL A 73 -12.91 -10.97 1.18
C VAL A 73 -13.59 -9.62 0.98
N PRO A 74 -14.39 -9.13 1.96
CA PRO A 74 -14.95 -7.79 1.90
C PRO A 74 -13.86 -6.76 1.63
N TYR A 75 -14.13 -5.81 0.74
CA TYR A 75 -13.16 -4.78 0.41
C TYR A 75 -13.82 -3.43 0.24
N GLU A 76 -13.05 -2.38 0.48
CA GLU A 76 -13.40 -1.02 0.11
C GLU A 76 -12.22 -0.35 -0.58
N ILE A 77 -12.55 0.64 -1.38
CA ILE A 77 -11.60 1.46 -2.11
C ILE A 77 -11.78 2.88 -1.61
N LEU A 78 -10.69 3.48 -1.18
CA LEU A 78 -10.66 4.83 -0.65
C LEU A 78 -9.58 5.64 -1.35
N TYR A 79 -9.87 6.91 -1.54
CA TYR A 79 -8.86 7.93 -1.81
C TYR A 79 -8.11 8.29 -0.52
N GLN A 80 -6.94 8.92 -0.64
CA GLN A 80 -6.09 9.24 0.52
C GLN A 80 -6.84 10.05 1.58
N ASN A 81 -7.55 11.11 1.16
CA ASN A 81 -8.36 11.94 2.04
C ASN A 81 -9.54 11.19 2.66
N GLU A 82 -10.17 10.27 1.93
CA GLU A 82 -11.27 9.44 2.44
C GLU A 82 -10.78 8.43 3.49
N PHE A 83 -9.59 7.87 3.29
CA PHE A 83 -8.94 7.02 4.28
C PHE A 83 -8.62 7.80 5.54
N ILE A 84 -8.00 8.98 5.41
CA ILE A 84 -7.69 9.84 6.56
C ILE A 84 -8.97 10.17 7.33
N GLN A 85 -9.98 10.72 6.65
CA GLN A 85 -11.24 11.09 7.29
C GLN A 85 -11.93 9.90 7.99
N LYS A 86 -11.85 8.70 7.41
CA LYS A 86 -12.47 7.51 7.97
C LYS A 86 -11.69 6.93 9.14
N TYR A 87 -10.36 7.08 9.16
CA TYR A 87 -9.48 6.38 10.10
C TYR A 87 -8.62 7.28 11.04
N GLU A 88 -8.75 8.60 10.99
CA GLU A 88 -7.98 9.55 11.82
C GLU A 88 -8.23 9.39 13.32
N GLY A 89 -9.42 8.97 13.75
CA GLY A 89 -9.76 8.78 15.16
C GLY A 89 -9.23 7.50 15.83
N PHE A 90 -8.60 6.58 15.07
CA PHE A 90 -8.13 5.30 15.62
C PHE A 90 -6.77 5.38 16.33
N GLU A 91 -6.07 6.52 16.24
CA GLU A 91 -4.81 6.74 16.95
C GLU A 91 -4.96 6.64 18.48
N ILE A 92 -6.19 6.79 18.99
CA ILE A 92 -6.53 6.85 20.42
C ILE A 92 -6.60 5.44 21.05
N PHE A 93 -6.84 4.38 20.27
CA PHE A 93 -7.08 3.02 20.79
C PHE A 93 -5.96 2.00 20.54
N GLY A 94 -4.95 2.34 19.71
CA GLY A 94 -3.68 1.61 19.70
C GLY A 94 -3.01 1.43 18.33
N LYS A 95 -1.70 1.18 18.43
CA LYS A 95 -0.75 0.56 17.48
C LYS A 95 -0.56 1.14 16.07
N PHE A 96 -1.55 1.71 15.41
CA PHE A 96 -1.46 2.29 14.07
C PHE A 96 -1.61 3.81 14.14
N LYS A 97 -0.63 4.55 13.61
CA LYS A 97 -0.70 6.01 13.47
C LYS A 97 -1.00 6.34 12.03
N ILE A 98 -2.01 7.16 11.78
CA ILE A 98 -2.40 7.49 10.42
C ILE A 98 -1.32 8.35 9.73
N ALA A 99 -0.55 9.10 10.51
CA ALA A 99 0.64 9.82 10.07
C ALA A 99 1.73 8.90 9.46
N GLU A 100 1.73 7.60 9.80
CA GLU A 100 2.66 6.59 9.27
C GLU A 100 2.06 5.79 8.10
N ALA A 101 0.86 6.15 7.61
CA ALA A 101 0.23 5.46 6.50
C ALA A 101 0.98 5.72 5.18
N HIS A 102 1.14 4.68 4.36
CA HIS A 102 1.72 4.81 3.03
C HIS A 102 0.63 4.81 1.96
N PHE A 103 0.95 5.45 0.83
CA PHE A 103 0.07 5.55 -0.31
C PHE A 103 0.89 5.40 -1.61
N PRO A 104 0.42 4.62 -2.60
CA PRO A 104 -0.71 3.69 -2.54
C PRO A 104 -0.40 2.46 -1.69
N SER A 105 -1.40 1.92 -1.00
CA SER A 105 -1.24 0.71 -0.16
C SER A 105 -2.52 -0.11 -0.06
N VAL A 106 -2.37 -1.37 0.33
CA VAL A 106 -3.48 -2.22 0.76
C VAL A 106 -3.33 -2.51 2.24
N TYR A 107 -4.39 -2.24 2.99
CA TYR A 107 -4.50 -2.53 4.41
C TYR A 107 -5.49 -3.66 4.65
N ILE A 108 -5.27 -4.42 5.72
CA ILE A 108 -6.23 -5.35 6.29
C ILE A 108 -6.71 -4.78 7.62
N ILE A 109 -8.02 -4.76 7.78
CA ILE A 109 -8.69 -4.29 8.99
C ILE A 109 -9.36 -5.48 9.65
N LEU A 110 -9.03 -5.69 10.92
CA LEU A 110 -9.65 -6.68 11.78
C LEU A 110 -10.52 -5.97 12.81
N GLY A 111 -11.76 -6.42 12.98
CA GLY A 111 -12.66 -5.93 14.04
C GLY A 111 -13.84 -5.09 13.54
N ASP A 112 -14.79 -4.82 14.45
CA ASP A 112 -16.04 -4.15 14.15
C ASP A 112 -15.99 -2.63 14.36
N GLU A 113 -16.96 -1.89 13.82
CA GLU A 113 -16.88 -0.44 13.61
C GLU A 113 -16.73 0.48 14.84
N ARG A 114 -16.78 -0.03 16.08
CA ARG A 114 -17.05 0.81 17.26
C ARG A 114 -16.19 0.62 18.50
N ALA A 115 -15.24 -0.32 18.56
CA ALA A 115 -14.48 -0.49 19.81
C ALA A 115 -13.00 -0.81 19.61
N GLU A 116 -12.63 -1.78 18.77
CA GLU A 116 -11.24 -2.18 18.58
C GLU A 116 -11.06 -2.60 17.12
N ARG A 117 -10.41 -1.75 16.32
CA ARG A 117 -10.00 -2.07 14.96
C ARG A 117 -8.49 -2.11 14.92
N ASP A 118 -7.95 -3.27 14.57
CA ASP A 118 -6.53 -3.37 14.25
C ASP A 118 -6.34 -3.19 12.75
N ILE A 119 -5.43 -2.29 12.40
CA ILE A 119 -5.11 -1.93 11.02
C ILE A 119 -3.68 -2.37 10.73
N TYR A 120 -3.52 -3.23 9.73
CA TYR A 120 -2.20 -3.69 9.30
C TYR A 120 -1.98 -3.37 7.83
N GLU A 121 -0.81 -2.84 7.51
CA GLU A 121 -0.41 -2.64 6.12
C GLU A 121 -0.01 -3.99 5.52
N LEU A 122 -0.75 -4.44 4.51
CA LEU A 122 -0.54 -5.72 3.84
C LEU A 122 0.40 -5.59 2.64
N ILE A 123 0.22 -4.52 1.86
CA ILE A 123 0.99 -4.25 0.63
C ILE A 123 1.41 -2.77 0.62
N GLN A 124 2.72 -2.55 0.66
CA GLN A 124 3.38 -1.24 0.57
C GLN A 124 3.53 -0.72 -0.87
N PRO A 125 3.77 0.60 -1.07
CA PRO A 125 3.99 1.23 -2.37
C PRO A 125 5.00 0.49 -3.27
N LYS A 126 6.09 -0.01 -2.66
CA LYS A 126 7.19 -0.69 -3.35
C LYS A 126 6.79 -1.97 -4.08
N TYR A 127 5.74 -2.65 -3.64
CA TYR A 127 5.25 -3.86 -4.29
C TYR A 127 4.49 -3.55 -5.58
N PHE A 128 3.92 -2.34 -5.70
CA PHE A 128 3.21 -1.93 -6.89
C PHE A 128 4.15 -1.48 -8.00
N GLN A 129 5.29 -0.88 -7.65
CA GLN A 129 6.32 -0.49 -8.64
C GLN A 129 6.81 -1.66 -9.50
N LYS A 130 6.67 -2.89 -9.01
CA LYS A 130 7.10 -4.12 -9.69
C LYS A 130 5.97 -4.84 -10.43
N CYS A 131 4.73 -4.34 -10.34
CA CYS A 131 3.57 -4.99 -10.95
C CYS A 131 2.92 -4.12 -12.02
N GLU A 132 3.01 -4.59 -13.27
CA GLU A 132 2.42 -3.93 -14.45
C GLU A 132 1.08 -4.54 -14.89
N SER A 133 0.62 -5.59 -14.22
CA SER A 133 -0.62 -6.31 -14.58
C SER A 133 -1.45 -6.71 -13.38
N LEU A 134 -2.76 -6.89 -13.61
CA LEU A 134 -3.71 -7.38 -12.60
C LEU A 134 -3.34 -8.79 -12.12
N SER A 135 -2.78 -9.62 -13.00
CA SER A 135 -2.26 -10.96 -12.65
C SER A 135 -1.08 -10.87 -11.67
N CYS A 136 -0.12 -9.97 -11.90
CA CYS A 136 0.97 -9.72 -10.95
C CYS A 136 0.42 -9.26 -9.60
N PHE A 137 -0.44 -8.24 -9.63
CA PHE A 137 -1.04 -7.69 -8.42
C PHE A 137 -1.80 -8.77 -7.63
N GLY A 138 -2.63 -9.57 -8.30
CA GLY A 138 -3.39 -10.63 -7.66
C GLY A 138 -2.53 -11.72 -7.00
N LYS A 139 -1.38 -12.06 -7.60
CA LYS A 139 -0.41 -12.98 -6.98
C LYS A 139 0.21 -12.39 -5.73
N VAL A 140 0.60 -11.11 -5.77
CA VAL A 140 1.16 -10.41 -4.60
C VAL A 140 0.14 -10.33 -3.48
N LEU A 141 -1.09 -9.92 -3.79
CA LEU A 141 -2.17 -9.83 -2.81
C LEU A 141 -2.45 -11.19 -2.17
N LYS A 142 -2.64 -12.24 -2.97
CA LYS A 142 -2.88 -13.58 -2.46
C LYS A 142 -1.75 -14.06 -1.56
N ARG A 143 -0.49 -13.88 -1.99
CA ARG A 143 0.68 -14.28 -1.19
C ARG A 143 0.75 -13.55 0.14
N LYS A 144 0.59 -12.21 0.13
CA LYS A 144 0.66 -11.40 1.35
C LYS A 144 -0.50 -11.70 2.30
N TYR A 145 -1.69 -11.87 1.76
CA TYR A 145 -2.87 -12.28 2.51
C TYR A 145 -2.67 -13.63 3.19
N THR A 146 -2.21 -14.66 2.44
CA THR A 146 -1.90 -15.97 3.02
C THR A 146 -0.82 -15.86 4.09
N GLN A 147 0.26 -15.12 3.82
CA GLN A 147 1.33 -14.90 4.79
C GLN A 147 0.84 -14.23 6.08
N PHE A 148 -0.08 -13.27 5.97
CA PHE A 148 -0.69 -12.60 7.13
C PHE A 148 -1.45 -13.59 8.02
N HIS A 149 -2.25 -14.46 7.40
CA HIS A 149 -3.03 -15.47 8.13
C HIS A 149 -2.17 -16.62 8.68
N GLU A 150 -1.05 -16.96 8.02
CA GLU A 150 -0.11 -17.98 8.51
C GLU A 150 0.72 -17.52 9.71
N LEU A 151 1.20 -16.26 9.69
CA LEU A 151 2.06 -15.72 10.75
C LEU A 151 1.25 -15.09 11.90
N GLY A 152 0.03 -14.66 11.61
CA GLY A 152 -0.74 -13.79 12.49
C GLY A 152 -0.22 -12.34 12.50
N PRO A 153 -1.01 -11.41 13.08
CA PRO A 153 -0.81 -9.98 12.82
C PRO A 153 0.47 -9.37 13.41
N GLU A 154 0.84 -9.77 14.63
CA GLU A 154 2.03 -9.24 15.31
C GLU A 154 3.33 -9.69 14.63
N GLU A 155 3.41 -10.97 14.27
CA GLU A 155 4.59 -11.53 13.60
C GLU A 155 4.71 -11.00 12.15
N PHE A 156 3.58 -10.88 11.44
CA PHE A 156 3.55 -10.25 10.12
C PHE A 156 4.06 -8.80 10.17
N ARG A 157 3.64 -8.02 11.19
CA ARG A 157 4.13 -6.65 11.39
C ARG A 157 5.63 -6.61 11.68
N ALA A 158 6.12 -7.52 12.53
CA ALA A 158 7.55 -7.60 12.87
C ALA A 158 8.42 -7.93 11.64
N GLN A 159 7.97 -8.86 10.78
CA GLN A 159 8.67 -9.17 9.52
C GLN A 159 8.67 -7.98 8.56
N SER A 160 7.55 -7.27 8.46
CA SER A 160 7.43 -6.11 7.57
C SER A 160 8.34 -4.96 8.00
N LYS A 161 8.49 -4.71 9.31
CA LYS A 161 9.44 -3.74 9.85
C LYS A 161 10.90 -4.12 9.56
N LYS A 162 11.30 -5.36 9.83
CA LYS A 162 12.66 -5.83 9.55
C LYS A 162 13.05 -5.70 8.08
N ALA A 163 12.10 -5.98 7.17
CA ALA A 163 12.31 -5.81 5.73
C ALA A 163 12.41 -4.35 5.30
N GLN A 164 11.91 -3.41 6.10
CA GLN A 164 11.98 -1.98 5.84
C GLN A 164 13.31 -1.39 6.36
N ASP A 165 13.72 -1.78 7.58
CA ASP A 165 14.98 -1.31 8.20
C ASP A 165 16.21 -1.74 7.38
N PHE A 166 16.21 -2.97 6.85
CA PHE A 166 17.29 -3.48 6.01
C PHE A 166 17.44 -2.74 4.67
N GLU A 167 16.32 -2.29 4.08
CA GLU A 167 16.33 -1.53 2.83
C GLU A 167 16.79 -0.07 3.05
N THR A 168 16.40 0.56 4.17
CA THR A 168 16.86 1.93 4.49
C THR A 168 18.36 2.01 4.68
N ASP A 169 18.98 0.97 5.24
CA ASP A 169 20.43 0.91 5.40
C ASP A 169 21.15 0.75 4.04
N GLU A 170 20.65 -0.09 3.14
CA GLU A 170 21.20 -0.22 1.77
C GLU A 170 21.05 1.06 0.95
N ASP A 171 19.89 1.72 1.03
CA ASP A 171 19.62 2.93 0.26
C ASP A 171 20.41 4.14 0.79
N ALA A 172 20.65 4.20 2.11
CA ALA A 172 21.57 5.17 2.70
C ALA A 172 23.02 4.97 2.22
N GLU A 173 23.48 3.71 2.15
CA GLU A 173 24.83 3.40 1.66
C GLU A 173 24.99 3.73 0.17
N LYS A 174 23.98 3.42 -0.67
CA LYS A 174 23.96 3.79 -2.09
C LYS A 174 23.97 5.30 -2.28
N LYS A 175 23.15 6.04 -1.52
CA LYS A 175 23.08 7.50 -1.59
C LYS A 175 24.43 8.15 -1.24
N GLN A 176 25.10 7.63 -0.21
CA GLN A 176 26.42 8.12 0.20
C GLN A 176 27.51 7.85 -0.85
N LYS A 177 27.44 6.73 -1.58
CA LYS A 177 28.35 6.41 -2.70
C LYS A 177 28.13 7.35 -3.90
N ILE A 178 26.88 7.66 -4.22
CA ILE A 178 26.53 8.59 -5.31
C ILE A 178 27.01 10.00 -4.99
N GLU A 179 26.83 10.46 -3.76
CA GLU A 179 27.26 11.80 -3.31
C GLU A 179 28.78 11.96 -3.39
N LYS A 180 29.54 10.96 -2.90
CA LYS A 180 31.01 10.93 -3.03
C LYS A 180 31.47 10.88 -4.49
N ALA A 181 30.74 10.22 -5.38
CA ALA A 181 31.07 10.20 -6.80
C ALA A 181 30.81 11.56 -7.45
N HIS A 182 29.72 12.23 -7.07
CA HIS A 182 29.38 13.55 -7.56
C HIS A 182 30.41 14.61 -7.12
N GLU A 183 30.83 14.59 -5.86
CA GLU A 183 31.89 15.49 -5.35
C GLU A 183 33.20 15.35 -6.15
N LYS A 184 33.61 14.11 -6.46
CA LYS A 184 34.81 13.85 -7.29
C LYS A 184 34.68 14.39 -8.71
N ILE A 185 33.51 14.28 -9.32
CA ILE A 185 33.25 14.81 -10.66
C ILE A 185 33.37 16.35 -10.64
N VAL A 186 32.74 17.00 -9.66
CA VAL A 186 32.81 18.46 -9.50
C VAL A 186 34.24 18.94 -9.23
N GLU A 187 35.04 18.17 -8.48
CA GLU A 187 36.45 18.49 -8.23
C GLU A 187 37.30 18.34 -9.50
N MET A 188 37.06 17.32 -10.32
CA MET A 188 37.72 17.14 -11.62
C MET A 188 37.37 18.27 -12.60
N GLU A 189 36.10 18.68 -12.69
CA GLU A 189 35.67 19.79 -13.56
C GLU A 189 36.39 21.10 -13.21
N LYS A 190 36.56 21.39 -11.91
CA LYS A 190 37.32 22.57 -11.43
C LYS A 190 38.82 22.51 -11.74
N GLN A 191 39.38 21.32 -11.93
CA GLN A 191 40.78 21.17 -12.35
C GLN A 191 40.94 21.41 -13.84
N ILE A 192 39.98 20.95 -14.65
CA ILE A 192 39.95 21.16 -16.10
C ILE A 192 39.74 22.64 -16.47
N GLU A 193 38.94 23.40 -15.71
CA GLU A 193 38.75 24.84 -15.95
C GLU A 193 39.95 25.72 -15.57
N LYS A 194 40.96 25.16 -14.88
CA LYS A 194 42.17 25.88 -14.44
C LYS A 194 43.38 25.66 -15.35
N GLU A 195 43.28 24.78 -16.33
CA GLU A 195 44.28 24.56 -17.40
C GLU A 195 43.87 25.31 -18.67
#